data_AF-A0A6A6FD76-F1
#
_entry.id   AF-A0A6A6FD76-F1
#
_cell.length_a   1.000
_cell.length_b   1.000
_cell.length_c   1.000
_cell.angle_alpha   90.00
_cell.angle_beta   90.00
_cell.angle_gamma   90.00
#
_symmetry.space_group_name_H-M   'P 1'
#
loop_
_entity.id
_entity.type
_entity.pdbx_description
1 polymer ?
#
loop_
_entity_poly.entity_id
_entity_poly.type
_entity_poly.pdbx_seq_one_letter_code
_entity_poly.pdbx_strand_id
1 'polypeptide(L)'
;MFRSVSTRAARQLAQPIGRRYASTPATFDWKDPLGAAYNFTEEELAISETAESYCQERMLPRVLEAYRNENYDKKILEEMGELGLLGATIQGYGCAGVSSVASGLITRAVERVDSGYRSGMSVQSSLAMGGIEEFGSEEQKEKFLPQMAKGKMLGCFGLTEPNHGSDPGSMESVAKEHPTKKGYYSVSGSKTWITNSPIADVMLVWAKLQDTGKIRGFLVERSEAPPGTLETPKIGHKNGLRASITGMIQMDNLPIAKEMMLPDVEGLRGPFSCLNSARYGISWGVIGALEDCIARAREYALERKQFKGNPIAKYQLVQKKLADAATDAAFGIQAAYQVGRLKDEGKAAPEMISMIKRQNCDRALVGARNLQEIFGGNAASDEYHIGRHVSNLFVTQTYEGQSDIHALILGRAITGIQAFFHWQATIMGPGDSPYSGGVFFLAIHFPTDYPFKPPKVNFTTRIYHPNINSNGSICLDILRDQWSPALTISKVLLSICSMLTDPNPDDPLVPEIAHVYKTDRSRYEATAREWTRKYAI
;
A
#
# COMPACT_ATOMS: atom_id res chain seq x y z
N MET A 1 -53.78 -37.81 10.19
CA MET A 1 -52.97 -38.75 11.00
C MET A 1 -51.68 -38.04 11.39
N PHE A 2 -51.61 -37.57 12.63
CA PHE A 2 -50.47 -36.84 13.20
C PHE A 2 -49.33 -37.81 13.55
N ARG A 3 -48.09 -37.46 13.24
CA ARG A 3 -46.91 -37.91 14.00
C ARG A 3 -45.97 -36.73 14.21
N SER A 4 -45.87 -36.34 15.48
CA SER A 4 -44.90 -35.40 16.04
C SER A 4 -43.61 -36.13 16.42
N VAL A 5 -42.49 -35.43 16.22
CA VAL A 5 -41.39 -35.17 17.18
C VAL A 5 -41.09 -36.27 18.22
N SER A 6 -39.91 -36.90 18.15
CA SER A 6 -38.83 -36.67 19.14
C SER A 6 -37.58 -37.55 18.91
N THR A 7 -36.42 -36.91 19.10
CA THR A 7 -35.15 -37.46 19.61
C THR A 7 -34.44 -38.59 18.87
N ARG A 8 -33.38 -38.22 18.13
CA ARG A 8 -32.10 -38.95 18.16
C ARG A 8 -30.93 -37.95 18.23
N ALA A 9 -30.79 -37.35 19.39
CA ALA A 9 -29.51 -36.84 19.87
C ALA A 9 -28.76 -37.96 20.60
N ALA A 10 -27.44 -37.85 20.61
CA ALA A 10 -26.48 -38.59 21.42
C ALA A 10 -26.12 -40.02 20.96
N ARG A 11 -25.03 -40.13 20.21
CA ARG A 11 -23.77 -40.79 20.64
C ARG A 11 -22.82 -40.93 19.44
N GLN A 12 -22.14 -39.85 19.08
CA GLN A 12 -20.75 -40.00 18.66
C GLN A 12 -19.93 -39.77 19.92
N LEU A 13 -19.35 -40.87 20.39
CA LEU A 13 -18.48 -40.95 21.55
C LEU A 13 -17.37 -39.93 21.40
N ALA A 14 -17.30 -38.96 22.32
CA ALA A 14 -16.09 -38.20 22.55
C ALA A 14 -14.96 -39.21 22.79
N GLN A 15 -13.99 -39.26 21.89
CA GLN A 15 -12.74 -39.95 22.17
C GLN A 15 -12.15 -39.30 23.42
N PRO A 16 -11.68 -40.06 24.42
CA PRO A 16 -10.95 -39.47 25.51
C PRO A 16 -9.71 -38.82 24.90
N ILE A 17 -9.55 -37.51 25.08
CA ILE A 17 -8.28 -36.82 24.84
C ILE A 17 -7.30 -37.49 25.80
N GLY A 18 -6.60 -38.50 25.28
CA GLY A 18 -5.62 -39.23 26.04
C GLY A 18 -4.62 -38.23 26.57
N ARG A 19 -4.53 -38.11 27.90
CA ARG A 19 -3.39 -37.47 28.57
C ARG A 19 -2.14 -38.21 28.10
N ARG A 20 -1.45 -37.70 27.08
CA ARG A 20 -0.15 -38.19 26.62
C ARG A 20 0.90 -37.80 27.65
N TYR A 21 0.91 -38.49 28.80
CA TYR A 21 2.09 -38.53 29.67
C TYR A 21 3.00 -39.65 29.18
N ALA A 22 3.66 -39.41 28.04
CA ALA A 22 4.83 -40.15 27.57
C ALA A 22 5.39 -39.41 26.35
N SER A 23 6.14 -38.34 26.55
CA SER A 23 6.92 -37.76 25.45
C SER A 23 8.13 -37.04 26.01
N THR A 24 9.29 -37.33 25.44
CA THR A 24 10.42 -36.40 25.37
C THR A 24 9.86 -34.99 25.15
N PRO A 25 10.29 -33.96 25.92
CA PRO A 25 9.84 -32.59 25.71
C PRO A 25 9.99 -32.22 24.24
N ALA A 26 8.93 -31.73 23.59
CA ALA A 26 9.05 -31.20 22.24
C ALA A 26 10.12 -30.11 22.24
N THR A 27 11.07 -30.19 21.30
CA THR A 27 12.15 -29.20 21.18
C THR A 27 11.60 -27.93 20.55
N PHE A 28 11.78 -26.80 21.21
CA PHE A 28 11.44 -25.49 20.65
C PHE A 28 12.46 -25.10 19.58
N ASP A 29 11.98 -24.88 18.35
CA ASP A 29 12.80 -24.30 17.27
C ASP A 29 12.59 -22.79 17.22
N TRP A 30 13.65 -22.02 17.46
CA TRP A 30 13.60 -20.56 17.41
C TRP A 30 13.48 -20.01 15.98
N LYS A 31 13.82 -20.81 14.96
CA LYS A 31 13.67 -20.43 13.55
C LYS A 31 12.23 -20.59 13.06
N ASP A 32 11.45 -21.44 13.71
CA ASP A 32 10.02 -21.61 13.45
C ASP A 32 9.22 -21.73 14.77
N PRO A 33 9.07 -20.63 15.55
CA PRO A 33 8.54 -20.67 16.91
C PRO A 33 7.12 -21.24 17.05
N LEU A 34 6.32 -21.13 15.99
CA LEU A 34 4.93 -21.61 15.95
C LEU A 34 4.77 -22.83 15.03
N GLY A 35 5.85 -23.42 14.52
CA GLY A 35 5.79 -24.61 13.68
C GLY A 35 5.01 -24.40 12.38
N ALA A 36 5.15 -23.24 11.73
CA ALA A 36 4.50 -22.94 10.45
C ALA A 36 4.83 -23.98 9.37
N ALA A 37 6.02 -24.58 9.40
CA ALA A 37 6.41 -25.64 8.48
C ALA A 37 5.46 -26.86 8.51
N TYR A 38 4.82 -27.16 9.65
CA TYR A 38 3.85 -28.25 9.76
C TYR A 38 2.55 -27.99 8.99
N ASN A 39 2.30 -26.75 8.57
CA ASN A 39 1.11 -26.36 7.84
C ASN A 39 1.30 -26.36 6.32
N PHE A 40 2.54 -26.47 5.84
CA PHE A 40 2.90 -26.43 4.42
C PHE A 40 2.84 -27.83 3.80
N THR A 41 2.50 -27.90 2.53
CA THR A 41 2.54 -29.15 1.76
C THR A 41 3.99 -29.51 1.40
N GLU A 42 4.23 -30.77 1.02
CA GLU A 42 5.56 -31.20 0.54
C GLU A 42 6.02 -30.41 -0.68
N GLU A 43 5.10 -30.09 -1.59
CA GLU A 43 5.36 -29.25 -2.77
C GLU A 43 5.75 -27.83 -2.38
N GLU A 44 5.04 -27.21 -1.44
CA GLU A 44 5.35 -25.86 -0.95
C GLU A 44 6.71 -25.80 -0.27
N LEU A 45 7.07 -26.83 0.50
CA LEU A 45 8.38 -26.95 1.12
C LEU A 45 9.49 -27.09 0.06
N ALA A 46 9.30 -27.97 -0.94
CA ALA A 46 10.28 -28.17 -2.01
C ALA A 46 10.51 -26.88 -2.84
N ILE A 47 9.44 -26.12 -3.12
CA ILE A 47 9.53 -24.81 -3.79
C ILE A 47 10.27 -23.81 -2.90
N SER A 48 9.96 -23.77 -1.61
CA SER A 48 10.65 -22.89 -0.65
C SER A 48 12.14 -23.19 -0.58
N GLU A 49 12.54 -24.47 -0.57
CA GLU A 49 13.94 -24.90 -0.56
C GLU A 49 14.66 -24.50 -1.84
N THR A 50 14.02 -24.69 -3.00
CA THR A 50 14.57 -24.28 -4.31
C THR A 50 14.78 -22.77 -4.36
N ALA A 51 13.80 -21.98 -3.92
CA ALA A 51 13.90 -20.53 -3.87
C ALA A 51 15.00 -20.07 -2.91
N GLU A 52 15.10 -20.68 -1.71
CA GLU A 52 16.11 -20.34 -0.71
C GLU A 52 17.53 -20.66 -1.21
N SER A 53 17.77 -21.84 -1.80
CA SER A 53 19.08 -22.20 -2.37
C SER A 53 19.52 -21.20 -3.44
N TYR A 54 18.64 -20.87 -4.40
CA TYR A 54 18.93 -19.85 -5.40
C TYR A 54 19.26 -18.49 -4.76
N CYS A 55 18.45 -18.06 -3.80
CA CYS A 55 18.63 -16.79 -3.11
C CYS A 55 19.99 -16.72 -2.39
N GLN A 56 20.36 -17.75 -1.63
CA GLN A 56 21.61 -17.77 -0.87
C GLN A 56 22.84 -17.93 -1.78
N GLU A 57 22.78 -18.77 -2.81
CA GLU A 57 23.95 -19.08 -3.65
C GLU A 57 24.19 -18.05 -4.76
N ARG A 58 23.12 -17.42 -5.27
CA ARG A 58 23.20 -16.57 -6.47
C ARG A 58 22.91 -15.10 -6.18
N MET A 59 21.94 -14.80 -5.30
CA MET A 59 21.50 -13.41 -5.06
C MET A 59 22.27 -12.73 -3.93
N LEU A 60 22.45 -13.41 -2.79
CA LEU A 60 23.14 -12.85 -1.62
C LEU A 60 24.55 -12.36 -1.94
N PRO A 61 25.40 -13.08 -2.70
CA PRO A 61 26.75 -12.60 -3.04
C PRO A 61 26.76 -11.31 -3.88
N ARG A 62 25.65 -10.99 -4.58
CA ARG A 62 25.54 -9.82 -5.47
C ARG A 62 25.03 -8.58 -4.73
N VAL A 63 24.29 -8.76 -3.64
CA VAL A 63 23.44 -7.70 -3.06
C VAL A 63 24.23 -6.50 -2.56
N LEU A 64 25.41 -6.71 -1.96
CA LEU A 64 26.16 -5.64 -1.32
C LEU A 64 26.62 -4.60 -2.37
N GLU A 65 27.29 -5.07 -3.42
CA GLU A 65 27.73 -4.20 -4.52
C GLU A 65 26.57 -3.66 -5.34
N ALA A 66 25.50 -4.44 -5.54
CA ALA A 66 24.29 -3.94 -6.20
C ALA A 66 23.67 -2.78 -5.41
N TYR A 67 23.58 -2.90 -4.09
CA TYR A 67 23.01 -1.87 -3.21
C TYR A 67 23.90 -0.62 -3.13
N ARG A 68 25.23 -0.76 -3.04
CA ARG A 68 26.17 0.36 -3.05
C ARG A 68 26.06 1.20 -4.32
N ASN A 69 26.06 0.52 -5.46
CA ASN A 69 26.16 1.15 -6.78
C ASN A 69 24.79 1.49 -7.40
N GLU A 70 23.69 1.28 -6.68
CA GLU A 70 22.32 1.45 -7.18
C GLU A 70 22.07 0.71 -8.50
N ASN A 71 22.53 -0.53 -8.57
CA ASN A 71 22.48 -1.34 -9.78
C ASN A 71 21.56 -2.56 -9.61
N TYR A 72 21.01 -3.02 -10.72
CA TYR A 72 20.19 -4.23 -10.78
C TYR A 72 20.66 -5.10 -11.93
N ASP A 73 21.06 -6.33 -11.64
CA ASP A 73 21.38 -7.31 -12.68
C ASP A 73 20.09 -7.95 -13.20
N LYS A 74 19.70 -7.59 -14.43
CA LYS A 74 18.49 -8.13 -15.06
C LYS A 74 18.50 -9.65 -15.21
N LYS A 75 19.68 -10.29 -15.20
CA LYS A 75 19.80 -11.75 -15.24
C LYS A 75 19.12 -12.42 -14.06
N ILE A 76 18.90 -11.72 -12.94
CA ILE A 76 18.16 -12.27 -11.80
C ILE A 76 16.75 -12.70 -12.23
N LEU A 77 16.05 -11.92 -13.05
CA LEU A 77 14.71 -12.31 -13.53
C LEU A 77 14.77 -13.46 -14.53
N GLU A 78 15.81 -13.51 -15.37
CA GLU A 78 16.04 -14.66 -16.27
C GLU A 78 16.29 -15.95 -15.48
N GLU A 79 17.19 -15.92 -14.49
CA GLU A 79 17.49 -17.05 -13.61
C GLU A 79 16.26 -17.49 -12.80
N MET A 80 15.45 -16.54 -12.29
CA MET A 80 14.19 -16.85 -11.63
C MET A 80 13.19 -17.53 -12.58
N GLY A 81 13.15 -17.12 -13.85
CA GLY A 81 12.28 -17.71 -14.86
C GLY A 81 12.70 -19.13 -15.24
N GLU A 82 14.01 -19.42 -15.30
CA GLU A 82 14.55 -20.78 -15.51
C GLU A 82 14.13 -21.75 -14.40
N LEU A 83 13.93 -21.25 -13.18
CA LEU A 83 13.48 -22.00 -12.01
C LEU A 83 11.95 -22.02 -11.85
N GLY A 84 11.19 -21.36 -12.72
CA GLY A 84 9.72 -21.27 -12.62
C GLY A 84 9.21 -20.39 -11.47
N LEU A 85 10.02 -19.45 -10.98
CA LEU A 85 9.65 -18.59 -9.84
C LEU A 85 8.84 -17.35 -10.26
N LEU A 86 8.80 -17.01 -11.54
CA LEU A 86 8.05 -15.87 -12.07
C LEU A 86 6.63 -16.27 -12.47
N GLY A 87 5.65 -15.43 -12.10
CA GLY A 87 4.24 -15.71 -12.38
C GLY A 87 3.77 -17.04 -11.77
N ALA A 88 4.37 -17.48 -10.67
CA ALA A 88 4.28 -18.86 -10.19
C ALA A 88 2.84 -19.38 -10.00
N THR A 89 1.88 -18.50 -9.67
CA THR A 89 0.46 -18.89 -9.48
C THR A 89 -0.35 -18.98 -10.78
N ILE A 90 0.16 -18.47 -11.90
CA ILE A 90 -0.53 -18.46 -13.18
C ILE A 90 -0.62 -19.90 -13.71
N GLN A 91 -1.82 -20.28 -14.16
CA GLN A 91 -2.07 -21.59 -14.75
C GLN A 91 -1.79 -21.53 -16.26
N GLY A 92 -0.96 -22.46 -16.76
CA GLY A 92 -0.59 -22.49 -18.17
C GLY A 92 0.49 -21.46 -18.55
N TYR A 93 0.61 -21.17 -19.86
CA TYR A 93 1.58 -20.22 -20.43
C TYR A 93 3.05 -20.42 -20.00
N GLY A 94 3.44 -21.64 -19.62
CA GLY A 94 4.78 -21.96 -19.12
C GLY A 94 5.06 -21.51 -17.68
N CYS A 95 4.03 -21.10 -16.93
CA CYS A 95 4.12 -20.81 -15.49
C CYS A 95 3.91 -22.09 -14.65
N ALA A 96 4.36 -22.06 -13.39
CA ALA A 96 4.36 -23.24 -12.52
C ALA A 96 2.96 -23.68 -12.04
N GLY A 97 1.99 -22.78 -11.97
CA GLY A 97 0.63 -23.08 -11.53
C GLY A 97 0.49 -23.46 -10.05
N VAL A 98 1.35 -22.91 -9.18
CA VAL A 98 1.44 -23.31 -7.75
C VAL A 98 0.49 -22.50 -6.86
N SER A 99 0.35 -22.93 -5.60
CA SER A 99 -0.52 -22.29 -4.60
C SER A 99 -0.08 -20.86 -4.26
N SER A 100 -1.01 -20.06 -3.72
CA SER A 100 -0.68 -18.73 -3.19
C SER A 100 0.31 -18.82 -2.03
N VAL A 101 0.28 -19.90 -1.24
CA VAL A 101 1.25 -20.12 -0.15
C VAL A 101 2.65 -20.38 -0.71
N ALA A 102 2.79 -21.22 -1.75
CA ALA A 102 4.07 -21.44 -2.42
C ALA A 102 4.64 -20.11 -2.97
N SER A 103 3.81 -19.30 -3.62
CA SER A 103 4.21 -17.96 -4.09
C SER A 103 4.66 -17.04 -2.94
N GLY A 104 3.97 -17.08 -1.81
CA GLY A 104 4.37 -16.37 -0.59
C GLY A 104 5.75 -16.80 -0.09
N LEU A 105 6.02 -18.11 -0.04
CA LEU A 105 7.31 -18.66 0.36
C LEU A 105 8.46 -18.23 -0.57
N ILE A 106 8.22 -18.17 -1.88
CA ILE A 106 9.21 -17.63 -2.84
C ILE A 106 9.52 -16.17 -2.49
N THR A 107 8.49 -15.33 -2.31
CA THR A 107 8.73 -13.90 -1.98
C THR A 107 9.44 -13.71 -0.64
N ARG A 108 9.15 -14.57 0.35
CA ARG A 108 9.85 -14.63 1.65
C ARG A 108 11.34 -14.93 1.48
N ALA A 109 11.70 -15.94 0.69
CA ALA A 109 13.10 -16.29 0.42
C ALA A 109 13.84 -15.15 -0.31
N VAL A 110 13.21 -14.52 -1.31
CA VAL A 110 13.84 -13.44 -2.08
C VAL A 110 14.07 -12.19 -1.22
N GLU A 111 13.10 -11.77 -0.41
CA GLU A 111 13.24 -10.57 0.42
C GLU A 111 14.10 -10.79 1.68
N ARG A 112 14.29 -12.05 2.09
CA ARG A 112 15.35 -12.43 3.04
C ARG A 112 16.73 -11.98 2.55
N VAL A 113 16.96 -11.98 1.24
CA VAL A 113 18.15 -11.37 0.64
C VAL A 113 17.98 -9.85 0.51
N ASP A 114 17.00 -9.38 -0.25
CA ASP A 114 16.76 -7.94 -0.44
C ASP A 114 15.35 -7.61 -0.94
N SER A 115 14.73 -6.59 -0.34
CA SER A 115 13.43 -6.06 -0.76
C SER A 115 13.42 -5.51 -2.19
N GLY A 116 14.55 -5.02 -2.70
CA GLY A 116 14.68 -4.52 -4.05
C GLY A 116 14.58 -5.63 -5.10
N TYR A 117 15.19 -6.78 -4.81
CA TYR A 117 15.06 -7.96 -5.64
C TYR A 117 13.64 -8.52 -5.64
N ARG A 118 13.01 -8.64 -4.45
CA ARG A 118 11.60 -9.05 -4.35
C ARG A 118 10.69 -8.06 -5.06
N SER A 119 11.00 -6.75 -5.05
CA SER A 119 10.22 -5.74 -5.78
C SER A 119 10.26 -5.94 -7.30
N GLY A 120 11.44 -6.23 -7.86
CA GLY A 120 11.56 -6.58 -9.29
C GLY A 120 10.71 -7.80 -9.67
N MET A 121 10.74 -8.83 -8.82
CA MET A 121 9.96 -10.07 -8.98
C MET A 121 8.44 -9.83 -8.84
N SER A 122 8.00 -9.06 -7.83
CA SER A 122 6.58 -8.73 -7.61
C SER A 122 6.00 -7.94 -8.78
N VAL A 123 6.77 -7.00 -9.34
CA VAL A 123 6.35 -6.22 -10.51
C VAL A 123 6.21 -7.11 -11.74
N GLN A 124 7.17 -8.02 -11.97
CA GLN A 124 7.09 -9.01 -13.05
C GLN A 124 5.85 -9.90 -12.89
N SER A 125 5.71 -10.54 -11.73
CA SER A 125 4.75 -11.64 -11.51
C SER A 125 3.33 -11.15 -11.21
N SER A 126 3.17 -10.29 -10.20
CA SER A 126 1.84 -9.92 -9.68
C SER A 126 1.25 -8.71 -10.38
N LEU A 127 2.08 -7.79 -10.88
CA LEU A 127 1.60 -6.56 -11.51
C LEU A 127 1.49 -6.69 -13.03
N ALA A 128 2.60 -7.02 -13.71
CA ALA A 128 2.61 -7.10 -15.17
C ALA A 128 2.00 -8.41 -15.67
N MET A 129 2.57 -9.57 -15.32
CA MET A 129 2.02 -10.87 -15.73
C MET A 129 0.61 -11.09 -15.18
N GLY A 130 0.39 -10.85 -13.89
CA GLY A 130 -0.93 -10.96 -13.27
C GLY A 130 -1.99 -10.06 -13.92
N GLY A 131 -1.64 -8.82 -14.28
CA GLY A 131 -2.56 -7.92 -14.98
C GLY A 131 -2.90 -8.41 -16.41
N ILE A 132 -1.93 -8.99 -17.12
CA ILE A 132 -2.15 -9.58 -18.45
C ILE A 132 -2.99 -10.86 -18.35
N GLU A 133 -2.72 -11.71 -17.36
CA GLU A 133 -3.44 -12.97 -17.15
C GLU A 133 -4.90 -12.74 -16.77
N GLU A 134 -5.17 -11.82 -15.84
CA GLU A 134 -6.53 -11.59 -15.33
C GLU A 134 -7.39 -10.83 -16.35
N PHE A 135 -6.80 -9.91 -17.12
CA PHE A 135 -7.57 -8.93 -17.90
C PHE A 135 -7.22 -8.88 -19.39
N GLY A 136 -6.16 -9.54 -19.84
CA GLY A 136 -5.76 -9.54 -21.24
C GLY A 136 -6.67 -10.42 -22.10
N SER A 137 -6.68 -10.18 -23.40
CA SER A 137 -7.23 -11.12 -24.37
C SER A 137 -6.35 -12.38 -24.46
N GLU A 138 -6.88 -13.48 -24.98
CA GLU A 138 -6.07 -14.70 -25.16
C GLU A 138 -4.87 -14.46 -26.08
N GLU A 139 -5.00 -13.63 -27.11
CA GLU A 139 -3.89 -13.25 -27.98
C GLU A 139 -2.80 -12.48 -27.22
N GLN A 140 -3.19 -11.59 -26.30
CA GLN A 140 -2.24 -10.88 -25.44
C GLN A 140 -1.53 -11.85 -24.47
N LYS A 141 -2.28 -12.77 -23.85
CA LYS A 141 -1.72 -13.76 -22.92
C LYS A 141 -0.70 -14.66 -23.62
N GLU A 142 -1.07 -15.26 -24.74
CA GLU A 142 -0.20 -16.13 -25.54
C GLU A 142 1.03 -15.40 -26.07
N LYS A 143 0.89 -14.11 -26.41
CA LYS A 143 2.01 -13.28 -26.88
C LYS A 143 3.03 -13.00 -25.77
N PHE A 144 2.57 -12.61 -24.58
CA PHE A 144 3.46 -12.05 -23.55
C PHE A 144 3.86 -13.06 -22.46
N LEU A 145 2.90 -13.79 -21.89
CA LEU A 145 3.13 -14.57 -20.67
C LEU A 145 4.22 -15.64 -20.81
N PRO A 146 4.33 -16.40 -21.93
CA PRO A 146 5.38 -17.42 -22.05
C PRO A 146 6.81 -16.89 -22.02
N GLN A 147 7.05 -15.69 -22.55
CA GLN A 147 8.38 -15.07 -22.53
C GLN A 147 8.66 -14.39 -21.19
N MET A 148 7.63 -13.82 -20.57
CA MET A 148 7.71 -13.22 -19.24
C MET A 148 7.96 -14.26 -18.14
N ALA A 149 7.35 -15.44 -18.24
CA ALA A 149 7.56 -16.56 -17.33
C ALA A 149 9.01 -17.04 -17.33
N LYS A 150 9.69 -16.97 -18.48
CA LYS A 150 11.11 -17.33 -18.64
C LYS A 150 12.07 -16.17 -18.31
N GLY A 151 11.55 -15.01 -17.90
CA GLY A 151 12.33 -13.80 -17.66
C GLY A 151 13.00 -13.21 -18.92
N LYS A 152 12.65 -13.69 -20.12
CA LYS A 152 13.20 -13.20 -21.41
C LYS A 152 12.52 -11.93 -21.90
N MET A 153 11.35 -11.63 -21.34
CA MET A 153 10.64 -10.38 -21.53
C MET A 153 10.30 -9.78 -20.16
N LEU A 154 10.76 -8.55 -19.92
CA LEU A 154 10.62 -7.89 -18.63
C LEU A 154 9.44 -6.92 -18.62
N GLY A 155 8.62 -7.02 -17.58
CA GLY A 155 7.45 -6.21 -17.36
C GLY A 155 7.68 -5.08 -16.37
N CYS A 156 6.95 -3.97 -16.56
CA CYS A 156 6.70 -3.00 -15.51
C CYS A 156 5.23 -2.53 -15.50
N PHE A 157 4.86 -1.80 -14.44
CA PHE A 157 3.48 -1.43 -14.16
C PHE A 157 3.36 0.08 -13.90
N GLY A 158 2.78 0.81 -14.84
CA GLY A 158 2.65 2.27 -14.82
C GLY A 158 1.30 2.74 -14.29
N LEU A 159 1.22 3.00 -12.97
CA LEU A 159 0.02 3.56 -12.33
C LEU A 159 0.28 4.94 -11.74
N THR A 160 1.21 5.00 -10.78
CA THR A 160 1.57 6.19 -9.99
C THR A 160 2.12 7.33 -10.85
N GLU A 161 1.71 8.55 -10.54
CA GLU A 161 2.13 9.78 -11.21
C GLU A 161 2.71 10.77 -10.21
N PRO A 162 3.46 11.80 -10.66
CA PRO A 162 4.05 12.80 -9.77
C PRO A 162 3.06 13.44 -8.79
N ASN A 163 1.83 13.70 -9.25
CA ASN A 163 0.76 14.32 -8.47
C ASN A 163 -0.19 13.30 -7.82
N HIS A 164 -0.07 12.01 -8.15
CA HIS A 164 -1.07 10.99 -7.80
C HIS A 164 -0.40 9.67 -7.34
N GLY A 165 -0.19 9.55 -6.03
CA GLY A 165 0.24 8.32 -5.36
C GLY A 165 -0.92 7.58 -4.70
N SER A 166 -1.36 8.05 -3.53
CA SER A 166 -2.47 7.42 -2.79
C SER A 166 -3.85 7.56 -3.46
N ASP A 167 -4.02 8.55 -4.36
CA ASP A 167 -5.23 8.74 -5.17
C ASP A 167 -4.96 8.52 -6.66
N PRO A 168 -4.86 7.26 -7.11
CA PRO A 168 -4.69 6.96 -8.53
C PRO A 168 -5.94 7.25 -9.37
N GLY A 169 -7.11 7.48 -8.75
CA GLY A 169 -8.34 7.83 -9.48
C GLY A 169 -8.23 9.18 -10.19
N SER A 170 -7.41 10.08 -9.63
CA SER A 170 -7.20 11.42 -10.15
C SER A 170 -6.14 11.52 -11.25
N MET A 171 -5.55 10.41 -11.69
CA MET A 171 -4.48 10.39 -12.70
C MET A 171 -4.72 11.30 -13.93
N GLU A 172 -3.65 11.90 -14.43
CA GLU A 172 -3.60 12.85 -15.53
C GLU A 172 -3.26 12.18 -16.86
N SER A 173 -2.57 11.03 -16.85
CA SER A 173 -2.27 10.28 -18.08
C SER A 173 -3.55 9.96 -18.84
N VAL A 174 -3.57 10.33 -20.12
CA VAL A 174 -4.76 10.31 -20.97
C VAL A 174 -4.51 9.57 -22.27
N ALA A 175 -5.48 8.78 -22.70
CA ALA A 175 -5.52 8.10 -23.98
C ALA A 175 -6.64 8.71 -24.84
N LYS A 176 -6.28 9.14 -26.05
CA LYS A 176 -7.19 9.75 -27.04
C LYS A 176 -7.18 8.92 -28.31
N GLU A 177 -8.22 8.95 -29.13
CA GLU A 177 -8.10 8.35 -30.47
C GLU A 177 -6.94 9.01 -31.23
N HIS A 178 -6.15 8.20 -31.93
CA HIS A 178 -5.01 8.72 -32.66
C HIS A 178 -5.49 9.60 -33.82
N PRO A 179 -4.96 10.84 -33.98
CA PRO A 179 -5.52 11.83 -34.90
C PRO A 179 -5.50 11.40 -36.38
N THR A 180 -4.56 10.53 -36.76
CA THR A 180 -4.36 10.12 -38.16
C THR A 180 -4.37 8.60 -38.40
N LYS A 181 -4.34 7.77 -37.35
CA LYS A 181 -4.12 6.31 -37.45
C LYS A 181 -5.33 5.58 -36.88
N LYS A 182 -6.20 5.10 -37.76
CA LYS A 182 -7.42 4.38 -37.35
C LYS A 182 -7.06 3.12 -36.56
N GLY A 183 -7.82 2.84 -35.49
CA GLY A 183 -7.58 1.69 -34.63
C GLY A 183 -6.43 1.87 -33.63
N TYR A 184 -5.92 3.09 -33.44
CA TYR A 184 -4.89 3.40 -32.46
C TYR A 184 -5.37 4.48 -31.48
N TYR A 185 -4.83 4.44 -30.27
CA TYR A 185 -4.86 5.54 -29.32
C TYR A 185 -3.54 6.29 -29.35
N SER A 186 -3.57 7.59 -29.05
CA SER A 186 -2.40 8.39 -28.70
C SER A 186 -2.43 8.65 -27.20
N VAL A 187 -1.44 8.14 -26.48
CA VAL A 187 -1.35 8.20 -25.02
C VAL A 187 -0.31 9.21 -24.59
N SER A 188 -0.68 10.13 -23.70
CA SER A 188 0.21 11.15 -23.15
C SER A 188 0.13 11.17 -21.63
N GLY A 189 1.26 11.34 -20.97
CA GLY A 189 1.34 11.37 -19.52
C GLY A 189 2.71 10.98 -18.98
N SER A 190 2.83 11.01 -17.65
CA SER A 190 4.08 10.68 -16.97
C SER A 190 3.80 9.81 -15.75
N LYS A 191 4.37 8.61 -15.75
CA LYS A 191 4.39 7.72 -14.59
C LYS A 191 5.73 7.84 -13.88
N THR A 192 5.72 7.76 -12.55
CA THR A 192 6.93 7.90 -11.74
C THR A 192 7.01 6.81 -10.67
N TRP A 193 8.23 6.56 -10.17
CA TRP A 193 8.52 5.48 -9.22
C TRP A 193 8.17 4.08 -9.74
N ILE A 194 8.36 3.85 -11.03
CA ILE A 194 8.03 2.59 -11.69
C ILE A 194 9.24 1.66 -11.67
N THR A 195 9.21 0.67 -10.78
CA THR A 195 10.19 -0.42 -10.75
C THR A 195 10.24 -1.15 -12.09
N ASN A 196 11.44 -1.57 -12.51
CA ASN A 196 11.76 -2.18 -13.80
C ASN A 196 11.63 -1.28 -15.03
N SER A 197 10.98 -0.11 -14.96
CA SER A 197 10.74 0.71 -16.16
C SER A 197 11.98 1.03 -17.02
N PRO A 198 13.21 1.23 -16.50
CA PRO A 198 14.36 1.45 -17.36
C PRO A 198 14.83 0.22 -18.16
N ILE A 199 14.42 -0.99 -17.76
CA ILE A 199 14.83 -2.27 -18.37
C ILE A 199 13.66 -3.08 -18.93
N ALA A 200 12.42 -2.62 -18.75
CA ALA A 200 11.23 -3.33 -19.17
C ALA A 200 11.09 -3.34 -20.70
N ASP A 201 10.75 -4.49 -21.26
CA ASP A 201 10.40 -4.71 -22.66
C ASP A 201 8.91 -4.43 -22.90
N VAL A 202 8.06 -4.74 -21.91
CA VAL A 202 6.61 -4.48 -21.94
C VAL A 202 6.18 -3.67 -20.71
N MET A 203 5.37 -2.64 -20.90
CA MET A 203 4.80 -1.83 -19.83
C MET A 203 3.28 -1.96 -19.82
N LEU A 204 2.71 -2.38 -18.69
CA LEU A 204 1.28 -2.27 -18.44
C LEU A 204 0.98 -0.87 -17.86
N VAL A 205 0.47 0.04 -18.69
CA VAL A 205 0.20 1.44 -18.34
C VAL A 205 -1.30 1.66 -18.13
N TRP A 206 -1.65 2.36 -17.05
CA TRP A 206 -3.03 2.80 -16.79
C TRP A 206 -3.21 4.27 -17.15
N ALA A 207 -4.20 4.57 -17.99
CA ALA A 207 -4.52 5.93 -18.41
C ALA A 207 -6.05 6.12 -18.54
N LYS A 208 -6.51 7.37 -18.39
CA LYS A 208 -7.92 7.73 -18.62
C LYS A 208 -8.20 7.84 -20.11
N LEU A 209 -9.25 7.18 -20.58
CA LEU A 209 -9.80 7.47 -21.91
C LEU A 209 -10.43 8.88 -21.90
N GLN A 210 -10.10 9.71 -22.90
CA GLN A 210 -10.58 11.11 -22.94
C GLN A 210 -12.10 11.22 -23.12
N ASP A 211 -12.69 10.31 -23.90
CA ASP A 211 -14.11 10.32 -24.24
C ASP A 211 -15.02 9.90 -23.07
N THR A 212 -14.57 8.94 -22.27
CA THR A 212 -15.36 8.35 -21.17
C THR A 212 -14.89 8.77 -19.79
N GLY A 213 -13.67 9.30 -19.65
CA GLY A 213 -13.02 9.57 -18.38
C GLY A 213 -12.62 8.32 -17.58
N LYS A 214 -12.89 7.12 -18.11
CA LYS A 214 -12.62 5.86 -17.43
C LYS A 214 -11.16 5.45 -17.58
N ILE A 215 -10.59 4.91 -16.51
CA ILE A 215 -9.23 4.36 -16.50
C ILE A 215 -9.23 3.01 -17.24
N ARG A 216 -8.27 2.80 -18.14
CA ARG A 216 -8.04 1.56 -18.89
C ARG A 216 -6.57 1.16 -18.84
N GLY A 217 -6.29 -0.13 -19.01
CA GLY A 217 -4.93 -0.66 -19.10
C GLY A 217 -4.48 -0.82 -20.55
N PHE A 218 -3.26 -0.42 -20.84
CA PHE A 218 -2.62 -0.48 -22.15
C PHE A 218 -1.29 -1.21 -22.03
N LEU A 219 -1.06 -2.18 -22.92
CA LEU A 219 0.22 -2.84 -23.07
C LEU A 219 1.07 -2.04 -24.06
N VAL A 220 2.26 -1.65 -23.64
CA VAL A 220 3.24 -0.90 -24.44
C VAL A 220 4.46 -1.77 -24.62
N GLU A 221 4.79 -2.13 -25.86
CA GLU A 221 6.06 -2.78 -26.18
C GLU A 221 7.10 -1.70 -26.49
N ARG A 222 8.21 -1.70 -25.77
CA ARG A 222 9.27 -0.71 -25.95
C ARG A 222 9.80 -0.70 -27.39
N SER A 223 9.97 -1.87 -28.00
CA SER A 223 10.52 -2.00 -29.36
C SER A 223 9.63 -1.39 -30.44
N GLU A 224 8.32 -1.31 -30.18
CA GLU A 224 7.32 -0.81 -31.12
C GLU A 224 7.01 0.69 -30.92
N ALA A 225 7.54 1.30 -29.86
CA ALA A 225 7.34 2.71 -29.57
C ALA A 225 8.18 3.57 -30.54
N PRO A 226 7.56 4.48 -31.32
CA PRO A 226 8.30 5.36 -32.21
C PRO A 226 9.32 6.23 -31.45
N PRO A 227 10.49 6.53 -32.04
CA PRO A 227 11.46 7.41 -31.42
C PRO A 227 10.85 8.75 -30.98
N GLY A 228 11.16 9.18 -29.76
CA GLY A 228 10.66 10.42 -29.17
C GLY A 228 9.28 10.34 -28.53
N THR A 229 8.59 9.20 -28.58
CA THR A 229 7.25 9.06 -27.97
C THR A 229 7.23 8.36 -26.62
N LEU A 230 8.31 7.64 -26.27
CA LEU A 230 8.45 6.90 -25.03
C LEU A 230 9.87 7.06 -24.47
N GLU A 231 9.96 7.52 -23.22
CA GLU A 231 11.21 7.54 -22.45
C GLU A 231 11.03 6.89 -21.08
N THR A 232 12.07 6.19 -20.61
CA THR A 232 12.05 5.54 -19.29
C THR A 232 13.28 5.89 -18.46
N PRO A 233 13.46 7.17 -18.08
CA PRO A 233 14.65 7.59 -17.35
C PRO A 233 14.73 6.93 -15.97
N LYS A 234 15.94 6.54 -15.56
CA LYS A 234 16.23 6.00 -14.24
C LYS A 234 16.10 7.10 -13.18
N ILE A 235 15.49 6.77 -12.04
CA ILE A 235 15.55 7.56 -10.81
C ILE A 235 16.72 7.02 -9.97
N GLY A 236 17.73 7.86 -9.74
CA GLY A 236 18.92 7.53 -8.93
C GLY A 236 18.89 8.19 -7.55
N HIS A 237 19.96 7.96 -6.78
CA HIS A 237 20.19 8.53 -5.44
C HIS A 237 19.13 8.13 -4.41
N LYS A 238 18.66 6.88 -4.47
CA LYS A 238 17.62 6.38 -3.57
C LYS A 238 18.21 6.00 -2.22
N ASN A 239 17.47 6.26 -1.14
CA ASN A 239 17.89 5.86 0.22
C ASN A 239 17.55 4.40 0.57
N GLY A 240 16.64 3.77 -0.17
CA GLY A 240 16.24 2.38 0.00
C GLY A 240 15.87 1.75 -1.34
N LEU A 241 15.76 0.43 -1.36
CA LEU A 241 15.61 -0.39 -2.57
C LEU A 241 16.66 -0.07 -3.65
N ARG A 242 17.90 0.16 -3.22
CA ARG A 242 18.99 0.55 -4.12
C ARG A 242 19.38 -0.57 -5.08
N ALA A 243 19.26 -1.82 -4.65
CA ALA A 243 19.41 -3.02 -5.48
C ALA A 243 18.16 -3.31 -6.34
N SER A 244 17.35 -2.29 -6.64
CA SER A 244 16.22 -2.34 -7.57
C SER A 244 16.35 -1.21 -8.56
N ILE A 245 16.10 -1.47 -9.84
CA ILE A 245 16.05 -0.42 -10.85
C ILE A 245 14.66 0.21 -10.90
N THR A 246 14.60 1.53 -10.75
CA THR A 246 13.35 2.30 -10.69
C THR A 246 13.48 3.49 -11.63
N GLY A 247 12.40 3.85 -12.29
CA GLY A 247 12.40 4.93 -13.25
C GLY A 247 11.02 5.56 -13.44
N MET A 248 10.91 6.28 -14.54
CA MET A 248 9.66 6.86 -15.02
C MET A 248 9.18 6.15 -16.28
N ILE A 249 7.94 6.41 -16.68
CA ILE A 249 7.44 6.15 -18.02
C ILE A 249 6.87 7.46 -18.53
N GLN A 250 7.57 8.10 -19.45
CA GLN A 250 7.16 9.35 -20.07
C GLN A 250 6.61 9.04 -21.45
N MET A 251 5.37 9.48 -21.70
CA MET A 251 4.65 9.21 -22.93
C MET A 251 4.26 10.54 -23.55
N ASP A 252 4.72 10.79 -24.75
CA ASP A 252 4.34 11.95 -25.56
C ASP A 252 3.66 11.47 -26.82
N ASN A 253 2.33 11.61 -26.85
CA ASN A 253 1.47 11.20 -27.96
C ASN A 253 1.73 9.76 -28.45
N LEU A 254 2.14 8.85 -27.56
CA LEU A 254 2.54 7.48 -27.85
C LEU A 254 1.42 6.71 -28.56
N PRO A 255 1.62 6.27 -29.82
CA PRO A 255 0.62 5.48 -30.53
C PRO A 255 0.57 4.05 -30.00
N ILE A 256 -0.59 3.62 -29.51
CA ILE A 256 -0.85 2.26 -29.03
C ILE A 256 -2.04 1.68 -29.80
N ALA A 257 -1.90 0.47 -30.34
CA ALA A 257 -2.98 -0.18 -31.08
C ALA A 257 -4.16 -0.51 -30.16
N LYS A 258 -5.40 -0.46 -30.67
CA LYS A 258 -6.61 -0.69 -29.87
C LYS A 258 -6.63 -2.11 -29.29
N GLU A 259 -6.10 -3.08 -30.01
CA GLU A 259 -5.91 -4.47 -29.60
C GLU A 259 -4.88 -4.65 -28.47
N MET A 260 -4.08 -3.62 -28.14
CA MET A 260 -3.16 -3.62 -27.00
C MET A 260 -3.77 -2.99 -25.74
N MET A 261 -5.03 -2.53 -25.82
CA MET A 261 -5.82 -2.16 -24.65
C MET A 261 -6.45 -3.43 -24.04
N LEU A 262 -6.43 -3.55 -22.71
CA LEU A 262 -7.08 -4.66 -22.02
C LEU A 262 -8.61 -4.59 -22.25
N PRO A 263 -9.26 -5.65 -22.76
CA PRO A 263 -10.61 -5.59 -23.35
C PRO A 263 -11.72 -5.15 -22.38
N ASP A 264 -11.81 -5.78 -21.21
CA ASP A 264 -13.02 -5.71 -20.37
C ASP A 264 -12.84 -4.91 -19.07
N VAL A 265 -11.60 -4.63 -18.68
CA VAL A 265 -11.31 -3.97 -17.40
C VAL A 265 -11.36 -2.45 -17.51
N GLU A 266 -12.11 -1.83 -16.61
CA GLU A 266 -12.22 -0.37 -16.49
C GLU A 266 -12.18 0.12 -15.03
N GLY A 267 -11.81 1.38 -14.87
CA GLY A 267 -11.72 2.04 -13.58
C GLY A 267 -10.56 1.51 -12.72
N LEU A 268 -10.70 1.67 -11.40
CA LEU A 268 -9.66 1.26 -10.44
C LEU A 268 -9.67 -0.24 -10.12
N ARG A 269 -10.67 -1.00 -10.59
CA ARG A 269 -10.76 -2.44 -10.33
C ARG A 269 -9.53 -3.16 -10.84
N GLY A 270 -9.13 -2.91 -12.09
CA GLY A 270 -7.96 -3.54 -12.71
C GLY A 270 -6.65 -3.34 -11.94
N PRO A 271 -6.19 -2.09 -11.74
CA PRO A 271 -4.96 -1.87 -11.02
C PRO A 271 -5.04 -2.36 -9.56
N PHE A 272 -6.21 -2.27 -8.91
CA PHE A 272 -6.35 -2.71 -7.52
C PHE A 272 -6.31 -4.24 -7.36
N SER A 273 -6.83 -5.02 -8.31
CA SER A 273 -6.63 -6.48 -8.32
C SER A 273 -5.14 -6.83 -8.35
N CYS A 274 -4.39 -6.21 -9.26
CA CYS A 274 -2.94 -6.41 -9.39
C CYS A 274 -2.21 -6.07 -8.08
N LEU A 275 -2.53 -4.90 -7.49
CA LEU A 275 -1.94 -4.45 -6.23
C LEU A 275 -2.27 -5.40 -5.08
N ASN A 276 -3.47 -5.97 -5.01
CA ASN A 276 -3.81 -6.93 -3.96
C ASN A 276 -2.96 -8.20 -4.06
N SER A 277 -2.68 -8.69 -5.27
CA SER A 277 -1.76 -9.81 -5.46
C SER A 277 -0.34 -9.46 -5.00
N ALA A 278 0.17 -8.28 -5.37
CA ALA A 278 1.50 -7.85 -4.97
C ALA A 278 1.63 -7.63 -3.45
N ARG A 279 0.63 -6.98 -2.83
CA ARG A 279 0.53 -6.78 -1.37
C ARG A 279 0.55 -8.08 -0.57
N TYR A 280 -0.10 -9.12 -1.08
CA TYR A 280 -0.07 -10.44 -0.47
C TYR A 280 1.37 -10.99 -0.46
N GLY A 281 2.08 -10.95 -1.59
CA GLY A 281 3.50 -11.35 -1.64
C GLY A 281 4.40 -10.50 -0.74
N ILE A 282 4.20 -9.18 -0.71
CA ILE A 282 4.94 -8.28 0.20
C ILE A 282 4.76 -8.69 1.67
N SER A 283 3.55 -9.08 2.07
CA SER A 283 3.28 -9.48 3.46
C SER A 283 4.12 -10.70 3.91
N TRP A 284 4.48 -11.59 2.99
CA TRP A 284 5.41 -12.69 3.22
C TRP A 284 6.86 -12.24 3.15
N GLY A 285 7.20 -11.47 2.11
CA GLY A 285 8.54 -10.99 1.84
C GLY A 285 9.16 -10.24 3.03
N VAL A 286 8.45 -9.26 3.58
CA VAL A 286 9.00 -8.44 4.68
C VAL A 286 9.32 -9.23 5.95
N ILE A 287 8.65 -10.37 6.15
CA ILE A 287 8.97 -11.27 7.24
C ILE A 287 10.28 -12.03 6.96
N GLY A 288 10.56 -12.39 5.70
CA GLY A 288 11.87 -12.90 5.30
C GLY A 288 13.01 -11.93 5.63
N ALA A 289 12.84 -10.63 5.33
CA ALA A 289 13.80 -9.60 5.74
C ALA A 289 13.97 -9.52 7.27
N LEU A 290 12.87 -9.60 8.03
CA LEU A 290 12.93 -9.61 9.50
C LEU A 290 13.67 -10.86 10.03
N GLU A 291 13.49 -12.02 9.41
CA GLU A 291 14.18 -13.25 9.79
C GLU A 291 15.69 -13.20 9.52
N ASP A 292 16.13 -12.60 8.42
CA ASP A 292 17.55 -12.30 8.19
C ASP A 292 18.10 -11.35 9.28
N CYS A 293 17.34 -10.30 9.62
CA CYS A 293 17.70 -9.39 10.70
C CYS A 293 17.87 -10.13 12.05
N ILE A 294 16.94 -11.04 12.38
CA ILE A 294 16.99 -11.85 13.61
C ILE A 294 18.22 -12.77 13.59
N ALA A 295 18.47 -13.47 12.48
CA ALA A 295 19.58 -14.40 12.35
C ALA A 295 20.92 -13.69 12.55
N ARG A 296 21.15 -12.58 11.85
CA ARG A 296 22.38 -11.78 11.96
C ARG A 296 22.56 -11.17 13.34
N ALA A 297 21.49 -10.60 13.91
CA ALA A 297 21.55 -9.99 15.23
C ALA A 297 21.85 -11.03 16.32
N ARG A 298 21.27 -12.23 16.21
CA ARG A 298 21.54 -13.34 17.11
C ARG A 298 22.99 -13.80 17.01
N GLU A 299 23.49 -14.03 15.80
CA GLU A 299 24.88 -14.44 15.54
C GLU A 299 25.86 -13.41 16.09
N TYR A 300 25.71 -12.14 15.71
CA TYR A 300 26.53 -11.04 16.21
C TYR A 300 26.48 -10.96 17.75
N ALA A 301 25.31 -11.15 18.35
CA ALA A 301 25.16 -11.08 19.80
C ALA A 301 25.85 -12.24 20.55
N LEU A 302 25.92 -13.42 19.94
CA LEU A 302 26.60 -14.58 20.52
C LEU A 302 28.13 -14.45 20.41
N GLU A 303 28.63 -13.84 19.35
CA GLU A 303 30.07 -13.69 19.10
C GLU A 303 30.67 -12.46 19.79
N ARG A 304 29.98 -11.31 19.72
CA ARG A 304 30.47 -10.04 20.24
C ARG A 304 30.54 -10.07 21.75
N LYS A 305 31.73 -9.80 22.31
CA LYS A 305 31.97 -9.76 23.75
C LYS A 305 32.04 -8.33 24.30
N GLN A 306 31.41 -8.09 25.45
CA GLN A 306 31.49 -6.87 26.24
C GLN A 306 31.49 -7.20 27.74
N PHE A 307 31.78 -6.20 28.58
CA PHE A 307 31.83 -6.25 30.04
C PHE A 307 32.26 -7.61 30.64
N LYS A 308 33.56 -7.74 30.93
CA LYS A 308 34.18 -8.99 31.43
C LYS A 308 34.13 -10.15 30.43
N GLY A 309 34.20 -9.84 29.13
CA GLY A 309 34.31 -10.85 28.06
C GLY A 309 33.04 -11.68 27.83
N ASN A 310 31.89 -11.25 28.34
CA ASN A 310 30.63 -11.95 28.14
C ASN A 310 30.08 -11.70 26.73
N PRO A 311 29.46 -12.68 26.07
CA PRO A 311 28.70 -12.43 24.86
C PRO A 311 27.56 -11.46 25.15
N ILE A 312 27.29 -10.51 24.26
CA ILE A 312 26.24 -9.50 24.48
C ILE A 312 24.83 -10.14 24.51
N ALA A 313 24.65 -11.32 23.93
CA ALA A 313 23.44 -12.14 24.04
C ALA A 313 23.06 -12.51 25.49
N LYS A 314 23.98 -12.36 26.45
CA LYS A 314 23.71 -12.58 27.89
C LYS A 314 22.82 -11.49 28.50
N TYR A 315 22.76 -10.29 27.92
CA TYR A 315 22.05 -9.16 28.53
C TYR A 315 20.56 -9.18 28.21
N GLN A 316 19.74 -8.88 29.23
CA GLN A 316 18.28 -8.93 29.16
C GLN A 316 17.70 -8.09 28.01
N LEU A 317 18.24 -6.88 27.79
CA LEU A 317 17.74 -5.98 26.73
C LEU A 317 18.04 -6.50 25.32
N VAL A 318 19.11 -7.27 25.13
CA VAL A 318 19.42 -7.92 23.85
C VAL A 318 18.46 -9.09 23.62
N GLN A 319 18.25 -9.93 24.64
CA GLN A 319 17.30 -11.05 24.55
C GLN A 319 15.87 -10.57 24.32
N LYS A 320 15.45 -9.48 24.96
CA LYS A 320 14.12 -8.88 24.75
C LYS A 320 13.91 -8.49 23.28
N LYS A 321 14.88 -7.80 22.66
CA LYS A 321 14.81 -7.40 21.25
C LYS A 321 14.66 -8.60 20.31
N LEU A 322 15.41 -9.66 20.55
CA LEU A 322 15.31 -10.91 19.79
C LEU A 322 13.95 -11.59 19.98
N ALA A 323 13.45 -11.64 21.22
CA ALA A 323 12.16 -12.25 21.53
C ALA A 323 10.99 -11.50 20.90
N ASP A 324 10.98 -10.16 20.97
CA ASP A 324 9.94 -9.33 20.35
C ASP A 324 9.90 -9.57 18.83
N ALA A 325 11.06 -9.51 18.16
CA ALA A 325 11.16 -9.68 16.71
C ALA A 325 10.79 -11.11 16.25
N ALA A 326 11.24 -12.15 16.97
CA ALA A 326 10.90 -13.53 16.66
C ALA A 326 9.39 -13.80 16.83
N THR A 327 8.76 -13.16 17.81
CA THR A 327 7.30 -13.23 18.01
C THR A 327 6.58 -12.60 16.82
N ASP A 328 6.98 -11.40 16.41
CA ASP A 328 6.40 -10.72 15.24
C ASP A 328 6.53 -11.54 13.94
N ALA A 329 7.71 -12.13 13.71
CA ALA A 329 7.94 -12.97 12.53
C ALA A 329 7.01 -14.20 12.53
N ALA A 330 6.92 -14.92 13.65
CA ALA A 330 6.08 -16.11 13.75
C ALA A 330 4.58 -15.81 13.56
N PHE A 331 4.09 -14.72 14.15
CA PHE A 331 2.70 -14.26 13.96
C PHE A 331 2.45 -13.83 12.50
N GLY A 332 3.41 -13.12 11.90
CA GLY A 332 3.31 -12.66 10.52
C GLY A 332 3.21 -13.81 9.51
N ILE A 333 3.97 -14.88 9.70
CA ILE A 333 3.93 -16.08 8.83
C ILE A 333 2.58 -16.79 8.95
N GLN A 334 2.10 -17.02 10.16
CA GLN A 334 0.82 -17.71 10.38
C GLN A 334 -0.36 -16.91 9.80
N ALA A 335 -0.35 -15.59 9.97
CA ALA A 335 -1.37 -14.72 9.38
C ALA A 335 -1.33 -14.74 7.84
N ALA A 336 -0.14 -14.63 7.26
CA ALA A 336 0.04 -14.65 5.80
C ALA A 336 -0.33 -16.02 5.20
N TYR A 337 0.02 -17.13 5.89
CA TYR A 337 -0.40 -18.49 5.57
C TYR A 337 -1.92 -18.62 5.51
N GLN A 338 -2.61 -18.19 6.56
CA GLN A 338 -4.07 -18.30 6.63
C GLN A 338 -4.74 -17.54 5.48
N VAL A 339 -4.27 -16.32 5.17
CA VAL A 339 -4.80 -15.55 4.04
C VAL A 339 -4.46 -16.22 2.71
N GLY A 340 -3.28 -16.84 2.58
CA GLY A 340 -2.91 -17.62 1.40
C GLY A 340 -3.87 -18.78 1.14
N ARG A 341 -4.19 -19.57 2.17
CA ARG A 341 -5.19 -20.64 2.08
C ARG A 341 -6.56 -20.12 1.69
N LEU A 342 -7.03 -19.04 2.33
CA LEU A 342 -8.30 -18.42 1.96
C LEU A 342 -8.29 -17.88 0.54
N LYS A 343 -7.14 -17.41 0.03
CA LYS A 343 -7.01 -16.94 -1.35
C LYS A 343 -7.15 -18.10 -2.35
N ASP A 344 -6.52 -19.22 -2.09
CA ASP A 344 -6.63 -20.43 -2.93
C ASP A 344 -8.07 -21.00 -2.91
N GLU A 345 -8.79 -20.83 -1.80
CA GLU A 345 -10.21 -21.21 -1.68
C GLU A 345 -11.19 -20.17 -2.24
N GLY A 346 -10.72 -19.03 -2.78
CA GLY A 346 -11.57 -17.95 -3.28
C GLY A 346 -12.35 -17.18 -2.19
N LYS A 347 -11.90 -17.25 -0.94
CA LYS A 347 -12.52 -16.64 0.25
C LYS A 347 -11.76 -15.43 0.81
N ALA A 348 -10.60 -15.08 0.25
CA ALA A 348 -9.82 -13.93 0.71
C ALA A 348 -10.50 -12.61 0.33
N ALA A 349 -10.80 -11.77 1.31
CA ALA A 349 -11.25 -10.40 1.11
C ALA A 349 -10.04 -9.44 0.99
N PRO A 350 -10.13 -8.35 0.19
CA PRO A 350 -9.07 -7.33 0.11
C PRO A 350 -8.67 -6.72 1.46
N GLU A 351 -9.60 -6.65 2.41
CA GLU A 351 -9.37 -6.21 3.79
C GLU A 351 -8.39 -7.14 4.53
N MET A 352 -8.45 -8.45 4.29
CA MET A 352 -7.51 -9.41 4.89
C MET A 352 -6.08 -9.14 4.40
N ILE A 353 -5.91 -8.86 3.10
CA ILE A 353 -4.62 -8.49 2.51
C ILE A 353 -4.13 -7.16 3.09
N SER A 354 -5.01 -6.17 3.24
CA SER A 354 -4.67 -4.90 3.87
C SER A 354 -4.18 -5.07 5.30
N MET A 355 -4.82 -5.95 6.08
CA MET A 355 -4.44 -6.26 7.45
C MET A 355 -3.03 -6.86 7.53
N ILE A 356 -2.76 -7.93 6.78
CA ILE A 356 -1.46 -8.61 6.86
C ILE A 356 -0.34 -7.78 6.23
N LYS A 357 -0.59 -7.07 5.13
CA LYS A 357 0.42 -6.18 4.50
C LYS A 357 0.83 -5.11 5.49
N ARG A 358 -0.14 -4.39 6.05
CA ARG A 358 0.11 -3.33 7.04
C ARG A 358 0.88 -3.88 8.24
N GLN A 359 0.33 -4.89 8.90
CA GLN A 359 0.90 -5.41 10.14
C GLN A 359 2.32 -5.95 9.92
N ASN A 360 2.54 -6.76 8.88
CA ASN A 360 3.85 -7.37 8.64
C ASN A 360 4.89 -6.32 8.23
N CYS A 361 4.53 -5.32 7.41
CA CYS A 361 5.46 -4.22 7.07
C CYS A 361 5.83 -3.40 8.32
N ASP A 362 4.85 -3.03 9.13
CA ASP A 362 5.05 -2.23 10.34
C ASP A 362 5.94 -2.97 11.35
N ARG A 363 5.62 -4.25 11.61
CA ARG A 363 6.38 -5.07 12.57
C ARG A 363 7.78 -5.42 12.05
N ALA A 364 7.95 -5.72 10.76
CA ALA A 364 9.26 -5.95 10.18
C ALA A 364 10.16 -4.72 10.31
N LEU A 365 9.66 -3.52 10.02
CA LEU A 365 10.44 -2.29 10.16
C LEU A 365 10.81 -2.00 11.62
N VAL A 366 9.85 -2.10 12.55
CA VAL A 366 10.11 -1.90 13.98
C VAL A 366 11.12 -2.92 14.51
N GLY A 367 10.93 -4.20 14.17
CA GLY A 367 11.83 -5.28 14.56
C GLY A 367 13.25 -5.07 14.02
N ALA A 368 13.39 -4.83 12.72
CA ALA A 368 14.69 -4.60 12.09
C ALA A 368 15.43 -3.39 12.69
N ARG A 369 14.73 -2.26 12.94
CA ARG A 369 15.32 -1.08 13.60
C ARG A 369 15.79 -1.40 15.02
N ASN A 370 14.98 -2.11 15.81
CA ASN A 370 15.35 -2.46 17.17
C ASN A 370 16.54 -3.43 17.23
N LEU A 371 16.61 -4.37 16.28
CA LEU A 371 17.71 -5.33 16.15
C LEU A 371 19.00 -4.66 15.65
N GLN A 372 18.90 -3.63 14.79
CA GLN A 372 20.04 -2.83 14.34
C GLN A 372 20.86 -2.27 15.51
N GLU A 373 20.22 -1.88 16.61
CA GLU A 373 20.91 -1.37 17.81
C GLU A 373 21.89 -2.37 18.45
N ILE A 374 21.69 -3.69 18.25
CA ILE A 374 22.58 -4.74 18.80
C ILE A 374 24.00 -4.64 18.21
N PHE A 375 24.12 -4.09 17.00
CA PHE A 375 25.40 -3.93 16.30
C PHE A 375 26.18 -2.68 16.75
N GLY A 376 25.56 -1.77 17.49
CA GLY A 376 26.17 -0.49 17.87
C GLY A 376 26.69 0.27 16.64
N GLY A 377 27.93 0.77 16.71
CA GLY A 377 28.54 1.51 15.60
C GLY A 377 28.68 0.72 14.29
N ASN A 378 28.76 -0.61 14.35
CA ASN A 378 28.88 -1.45 13.15
C ASN A 378 27.63 -1.39 12.26
N ALA A 379 26.47 -1.06 12.82
CA ALA A 379 25.24 -0.86 12.06
C ALA A 379 25.34 0.26 11.02
N ALA A 380 26.31 1.17 11.14
CA ALA A 380 26.55 2.24 10.18
C ALA A 380 27.24 1.74 8.89
N SER A 381 27.80 0.53 8.90
CA SER A 381 28.40 -0.10 7.73
C SER A 381 27.43 -1.09 7.08
N ASP A 382 27.33 -1.01 5.75
CA ASP A 382 26.49 -1.91 4.95
C ASP A 382 27.04 -3.35 4.88
N GLU A 383 28.31 -3.56 5.26
CA GLU A 383 28.94 -4.87 5.46
C GLU A 383 28.17 -5.76 6.46
N TYR A 384 27.41 -5.16 7.38
CA TYR A 384 26.59 -5.89 8.35
C TYR A 384 25.17 -6.14 7.86
N HIS A 385 24.80 -5.64 6.68
CA HIS A 385 23.52 -5.80 5.97
C HIS A 385 22.26 -5.28 6.70
N ILE A 386 22.27 -5.12 8.02
CA ILE A 386 21.10 -4.77 8.83
C ILE A 386 20.55 -3.38 8.50
N GLY A 387 21.42 -2.39 8.29
CA GLY A 387 21.03 -1.03 7.92
C GLY A 387 20.39 -0.96 6.53
N ARG A 388 20.79 -1.85 5.62
CA ARG A 388 20.16 -2.02 4.29
C ARG A 388 18.73 -2.53 4.43
N HIS A 389 18.47 -3.57 5.22
CA HIS A 389 17.10 -4.05 5.45
C HIS A 389 16.21 -2.97 6.10
N VAL A 390 16.72 -2.22 7.07
CA VAL A 390 15.96 -1.12 7.69
C VAL A 390 15.59 -0.03 6.67
N SER A 391 16.54 0.36 5.82
CA SER A 391 16.31 1.38 4.78
C SER A 391 15.31 0.88 3.72
N ASN A 392 15.41 -0.39 3.34
CA ASN A 392 14.49 -1.03 2.42
C ASN A 392 13.07 -1.14 2.99
N LEU A 393 12.93 -1.62 4.22
CA LEU A 393 11.63 -1.83 4.88
C LEU A 393 10.87 -0.51 5.11
N PHE A 394 11.58 0.60 5.31
CA PHE A 394 10.96 1.93 5.31
C PHE A 394 10.25 2.24 3.99
N VAL A 395 10.89 1.91 2.87
CA VAL A 395 10.29 2.09 1.55
C VAL A 395 9.13 1.10 1.35
N THR A 396 9.29 -0.17 1.73
CA THR A 396 8.24 -1.21 1.63
C THR A 396 6.99 -0.91 2.47
N GLN A 397 7.15 -0.25 3.62
CA GLN A 397 6.01 0.25 4.40
C GLN A 397 5.21 1.34 3.66
N THR A 398 5.85 2.08 2.75
CA THR A 398 5.29 3.25 2.08
C THR A 398 4.58 2.92 0.77
N TYR A 399 5.20 2.15 -0.12
CA TYR A 399 4.60 1.86 -1.43
C TYR A 399 3.51 0.78 -1.35
N GLU A 400 2.73 0.67 -2.44
CA GLU A 400 1.57 -0.23 -2.54
C GLU A 400 0.52 -0.02 -1.43
N GLY A 401 0.41 1.22 -0.93
CA GLY A 401 -0.51 1.59 0.15
C GLY A 401 0.24 1.77 1.46
N GLN A 402 0.34 3.00 1.93
CA GLN A 402 0.98 3.33 3.19
C GLN A 402 0.15 2.78 4.38
N SER A 403 0.79 2.59 5.55
CA SER A 403 0.16 1.97 6.74
C SER A 403 -1.17 2.62 7.14
N ASP A 404 -1.27 3.95 7.11
CA ASP A 404 -2.50 4.68 7.46
C ASP A 404 -3.59 4.49 6.41
N ILE A 405 -3.25 4.39 5.12
CA ILE A 405 -4.23 4.06 4.07
C ILE A 405 -4.86 2.69 4.35
N HIS A 406 -4.06 1.68 4.69
CA HIS A 406 -4.60 0.37 5.06
C HIS A 406 -5.40 0.42 6.38
N ALA A 407 -4.99 1.23 7.35
CA ALA A 407 -5.76 1.44 8.57
C ALA A 407 -7.15 2.03 8.27
N LEU A 408 -7.25 2.99 7.36
CA LEU A 408 -8.51 3.59 6.93
C LEU A 408 -9.37 2.64 6.08
N ILE A 409 -8.76 1.76 5.26
CA ILE A 409 -9.48 0.67 4.57
C ILE A 409 -10.16 -0.25 5.61
N LEU A 410 -9.41 -0.67 6.62
CA LEU A 410 -9.94 -1.51 7.70
C LEU A 410 -10.98 -0.77 8.54
N GLY A 411 -10.72 0.50 8.90
CA GLY A 411 -11.66 1.33 9.64
C GLY A 411 -13.00 1.46 8.91
N ARG A 412 -12.98 1.67 7.59
CA ARG A 412 -14.20 1.67 6.76
C ARG A 412 -14.90 0.33 6.78
N ALA A 413 -14.18 -0.78 6.67
CA ALA A 413 -14.77 -2.12 6.68
C ALA A 413 -15.41 -2.48 8.04
N ILE A 414 -14.82 -2.02 9.14
CA ILE A 414 -15.31 -2.29 10.50
C ILE A 414 -16.51 -1.39 10.84
N THR A 415 -16.47 -0.12 10.45
CA THR A 415 -17.48 0.87 10.87
C THR A 415 -18.58 1.11 9.83
N GLY A 416 -18.35 0.73 8.58
CA GLY A 416 -19.19 1.10 7.44
C GLY A 416 -19.05 2.57 6.99
N ILE A 417 -18.19 3.36 7.62
CA ILE A 417 -18.07 4.81 7.40
C ILE A 417 -16.73 5.16 6.75
N GLN A 418 -16.77 5.97 5.69
CA GLN A 418 -15.59 6.42 4.96
C GLN A 418 -14.89 7.59 5.65
N ALA A 419 -13.57 7.51 5.85
CA ALA A 419 -12.78 8.52 6.56
C ALA A 419 -11.63 9.15 5.73
N PHE A 420 -11.46 8.81 4.44
CA PHE A 420 -10.37 9.41 3.63
C PHE A 420 -10.56 10.90 3.35
N PHE A 421 -11.78 11.33 2.98
CA PHE A 421 -12.03 12.66 2.40
C PHE A 421 -13.15 13.45 3.09
N HIS A 422 -13.77 12.87 4.13
CA HIS A 422 -14.84 13.52 4.88
C HIS A 422 -14.42 13.57 6.33
N TRP A 423 -14.12 14.77 6.83
CA TRP A 423 -13.80 15.00 8.23
C TRP A 423 -14.95 15.72 8.90
N GLN A 424 -15.09 15.50 10.20
CA GLN A 424 -15.94 16.30 11.05
C GLN A 424 -15.05 17.12 11.98
N ALA A 425 -15.26 18.42 12.01
CA ALA A 425 -14.59 19.32 12.93
C ALA A 425 -15.59 19.84 13.97
N THR A 426 -15.07 20.15 15.15
CA THR A 426 -15.83 20.75 16.24
C THR A 426 -15.16 22.07 16.60
N ILE A 427 -15.94 23.15 16.62
CA ILE A 427 -15.50 24.49 17.03
C ILE A 427 -16.25 24.86 18.30
N MET A 428 -15.50 25.26 19.33
CA MET A 428 -16.08 25.92 20.50
C MET A 428 -16.37 27.37 20.16
N GLY A 429 -17.58 27.83 20.48
CA GLY A 429 -17.98 29.21 20.26
C GLY A 429 -17.03 30.21 20.94
N PRO A 430 -16.50 31.23 20.23
CA PRO A 430 -15.55 32.18 20.79
C PRO A 430 -16.10 32.90 22.02
N GLY A 431 -15.26 33.06 23.06
CA GLY A 431 -15.66 33.58 24.37
C GLY A 431 -16.30 34.98 24.33
N ASP A 432 -15.78 35.85 23.48
CA ASP A 432 -16.21 37.26 23.33
C ASP A 432 -17.24 37.46 22.21
N SER A 433 -17.97 36.40 21.84
CA SER A 433 -18.97 36.42 20.77
C SER A 433 -20.35 35.99 21.28
N PRO A 434 -21.47 36.26 20.56
CA PRO A 434 -22.78 35.70 20.89
C PRO A 434 -22.85 34.17 20.76
N TYR A 435 -21.79 33.53 20.27
CA TYR A 435 -21.65 32.07 20.15
C TYR A 435 -20.99 31.43 21.36
N SER A 436 -20.49 32.22 22.32
CA SER A 436 -19.82 31.74 23.54
C SER A 436 -20.60 30.64 24.27
N GLY A 437 -19.88 29.59 24.66
CA GLY A 437 -20.43 28.42 25.35
C GLY A 437 -21.11 27.39 24.44
N GLY A 438 -21.24 27.64 23.14
CA GLY A 438 -21.78 26.68 22.19
C GLY A 438 -20.74 25.72 21.60
N VAL A 439 -21.20 24.55 21.15
CA VAL A 439 -20.43 23.55 20.41
C VAL A 439 -20.98 23.44 18.98
N PHE A 440 -20.15 23.78 18.00
CA PHE A 440 -20.54 23.79 16.59
C PHE A 440 -19.83 22.68 15.82
N PHE A 441 -20.60 21.86 15.12
CA PHE A 441 -20.09 20.81 14.26
C PHE A 441 -20.03 21.28 12.80
N LEU A 442 -18.95 20.89 12.12
CA LEU A 442 -18.69 21.20 10.72
C LEU A 442 -18.35 19.91 9.99
N ALA A 443 -18.86 19.77 8.77
CA ALA A 443 -18.41 18.78 7.81
C ALA A 443 -17.35 19.42 6.89
N ILE A 444 -16.23 18.73 6.72
CA ILE A 444 -15.14 19.12 5.82
C ILE A 444 -15.02 18.03 4.77
N HIS A 445 -15.24 18.39 3.51
CA HIS A 445 -15.07 17.50 2.38
C HIS A 445 -13.85 17.93 1.56
N PHE A 446 -12.87 17.04 1.45
CA PHE A 446 -11.69 17.24 0.64
C PHE A 446 -11.99 16.80 -0.80
N PRO A 447 -11.96 17.71 -1.78
CA PRO A 447 -12.06 17.30 -3.17
C PRO A 447 -10.83 16.49 -3.57
N THR A 448 -10.93 15.73 -4.66
CA THR A 448 -9.85 14.85 -5.14
C THR A 448 -8.60 15.61 -5.61
N ASP A 449 -8.74 16.89 -5.94
CA ASP A 449 -7.66 17.81 -6.32
C ASP A 449 -7.19 18.70 -5.16
N TYR A 450 -7.55 18.37 -3.91
CA TYR A 450 -6.91 18.95 -2.73
C TYR A 450 -5.42 18.57 -2.68
N PRO A 451 -4.50 19.50 -2.32
CA PRO A 451 -4.72 20.84 -1.78
C PRO A 451 -4.75 21.95 -2.84
N PHE A 452 -4.81 21.64 -4.14
CA PHE A 452 -4.88 22.67 -5.18
C PHE A 452 -6.26 23.33 -5.26
N LYS A 453 -7.33 22.61 -4.90
CA LYS A 453 -8.63 23.20 -4.58
C LYS A 453 -8.89 23.22 -3.07
N PRO A 454 -9.62 24.23 -2.57
CA PRO A 454 -9.99 24.30 -1.17
C PRO A 454 -10.90 23.14 -0.76
N PRO A 455 -10.85 22.72 0.51
CA PRO A 455 -11.86 21.82 1.05
C PRO A 455 -13.22 22.52 1.08
N LYS A 456 -14.29 21.78 0.90
CA LYS A 456 -15.65 22.28 1.14
C LYS A 456 -15.95 22.16 2.63
N VAL A 457 -16.20 23.28 3.30
CA VAL A 457 -16.52 23.32 4.73
C VAL A 457 -17.93 23.83 4.92
N ASN A 458 -18.74 23.06 5.64
CA ASN A 458 -20.13 23.38 5.93
C ASN A 458 -20.41 23.19 7.42
N PHE A 459 -21.10 24.13 8.05
CA PHE A 459 -21.69 23.91 9.37
C PHE A 459 -22.80 22.85 9.27
N THR A 460 -22.73 21.83 10.11
CA THR A 460 -23.85 20.88 10.30
C THR A 460 -24.75 21.32 11.44
N THR A 461 -24.19 22.06 12.41
CA THR A 461 -24.95 22.79 13.43
C THR A 461 -25.59 24.04 12.84
N ARG A 462 -26.89 24.25 13.10
CA ARG A 462 -27.58 25.49 12.68
C ARG A 462 -27.04 26.69 13.45
N ILE A 463 -26.82 27.79 12.74
CA ILE A 463 -26.24 29.02 13.29
C ILE A 463 -26.87 30.25 12.65
N TYR A 464 -27.07 31.31 13.44
CA TYR A 464 -27.55 32.61 12.98
C TYR A 464 -26.35 33.53 12.76
N HIS A 465 -25.91 33.70 11.51
CA HIS A 465 -24.69 34.44 11.16
C HIS A 465 -24.78 35.04 9.74
N PRO A 466 -24.27 36.27 9.48
CA PRO A 466 -24.34 36.91 8.15
C PRO A 466 -23.65 36.14 7.02
N ASN A 467 -22.51 35.53 7.31
CA ASN A 467 -21.67 34.79 6.36
C ASN A 467 -21.94 33.28 6.31
N ILE A 468 -23.00 32.77 6.96
CA ILE A 468 -23.35 31.34 6.97
C ILE A 468 -24.83 31.18 6.62
N ASN A 469 -25.14 30.44 5.55
CA ASN A 469 -26.53 30.25 5.11
C ASN A 469 -27.23 29.07 5.82
N SER A 470 -28.51 28.85 5.52
CA SER A 470 -29.32 27.77 6.11
C SER A 470 -28.82 26.35 5.82
N ASN A 471 -28.02 26.18 4.77
CA ASN A 471 -27.38 24.91 4.40
C ASN A 471 -25.98 24.77 5.03
N GLY A 472 -25.60 25.71 5.92
CA GLY A 472 -24.33 25.74 6.60
C GLY A 472 -23.14 26.14 5.71
N SER A 473 -23.35 26.56 4.47
CA SER A 473 -22.26 27.00 3.60
C SER A 473 -21.63 28.28 4.15
N ILE A 474 -20.31 28.37 4.04
CA ILE A 474 -19.50 29.45 4.62
C ILE A 474 -19.03 30.40 3.52
N CYS A 475 -19.17 31.70 3.76
CA CYS A 475 -18.61 32.77 2.95
C CYS A 475 -17.25 33.17 3.52
N LEU A 476 -16.18 32.51 3.08
CA LEU A 476 -14.82 32.84 3.49
C LEU A 476 -13.93 32.83 2.25
N ASP A 477 -13.18 33.91 2.06
CA ASP A 477 -12.28 34.15 0.92
C ASP A 477 -11.23 33.04 0.77
N ILE A 478 -10.66 32.58 1.89
CA ILE A 478 -9.68 31.47 1.88
C ILE A 478 -10.29 30.14 1.46
N LEU A 479 -11.62 29.98 1.46
CA LEU A 479 -12.30 28.79 0.93
C LEU A 479 -12.71 28.95 -0.54
N ARG A 480 -12.34 30.06 -1.18
CA ARG A 480 -12.67 30.40 -2.56
C ARG A 480 -11.45 30.92 -3.31
N ASP A 481 -11.35 32.23 -3.49
CA ASP A 481 -10.39 32.93 -4.35
C ASP A 481 -9.04 33.19 -3.69
N GLN A 482 -8.98 33.24 -2.35
CA GLN A 482 -7.73 33.40 -1.58
C GLN A 482 -7.17 32.05 -1.08
N TRP A 483 -7.67 30.92 -1.59
CA TRP A 483 -7.13 29.63 -1.23
C TRP A 483 -5.69 29.48 -1.72
N SER A 484 -4.83 28.96 -0.85
CA SER A 484 -3.46 28.57 -1.18
C SER A 484 -3.20 27.16 -0.67
N PRO A 485 -2.52 26.28 -1.44
CA PRO A 485 -2.09 24.97 -0.96
C PRO A 485 -1.23 25.01 0.31
N ALA A 486 -0.69 26.17 0.68
CA ALA A 486 0.07 26.38 1.93
C ALA A 486 -0.83 26.59 3.16
N LEU A 487 -2.15 26.73 3.00
CA LEU A 487 -3.10 26.85 4.09
C LEU A 487 -3.41 25.47 4.68
N THR A 488 -3.24 25.33 6.00
CA THR A 488 -3.57 24.10 6.71
C THR A 488 -5.02 24.13 7.18
N ILE A 489 -5.61 22.95 7.41
CA ILE A 489 -6.97 22.85 7.98
C ILE A 489 -7.06 23.54 9.34
N SER A 490 -5.99 23.53 10.14
CA SER A 490 -5.94 24.32 11.38
C SER A 490 -6.11 25.83 11.11
N LYS A 491 -5.41 26.40 10.11
CA LYS A 491 -5.59 27.81 9.72
C LYS A 491 -7.00 28.10 9.19
N VAL A 492 -7.58 27.17 8.43
CA VAL A 492 -8.97 27.28 7.95
C VAL A 492 -9.93 27.36 9.13
N LEU A 493 -9.82 26.44 10.09
CA LEU A 493 -10.67 26.41 11.29
C LEU A 493 -10.49 27.65 12.16
N LEU A 494 -9.25 28.14 12.33
CA LEU A 494 -8.99 29.40 13.03
C LEU A 494 -9.63 30.60 12.34
N SER A 495 -9.62 30.65 11.01
CA SER A 495 -10.25 31.73 10.24
C SER A 495 -11.78 31.68 10.35
N ILE A 496 -12.37 30.47 10.41
CA ILE A 496 -13.80 30.30 10.71
C ILE A 496 -14.12 30.79 12.13
N CYS A 497 -13.30 30.46 13.14
CA CYS A 497 -13.47 30.99 14.50
C CYS A 497 -13.37 32.53 14.54
N SER A 498 -12.43 33.10 13.79
CA SER A 498 -12.29 34.55 13.67
C SER A 498 -13.54 35.18 13.03
N MET A 499 -14.07 34.58 11.97
CA MET A 499 -15.30 35.02 11.31
C MET A 499 -16.52 34.96 12.25
N LEU A 500 -16.62 33.95 13.12
CA LEU A 500 -17.67 33.91 14.16
C LEU A 500 -17.55 35.05 15.18
N THR A 501 -16.34 35.55 15.41
CA THR A 501 -16.10 36.67 16.34
C THR A 501 -16.37 38.01 15.65
N ASP A 502 -15.90 38.17 14.41
CA ASP A 502 -16.08 39.37 13.60
C ASP A 502 -16.65 39.02 12.20
N PRO A 503 -18.00 38.97 12.08
CA PRO A 503 -18.66 38.75 10.80
C PRO A 503 -18.31 39.82 9.77
N ASN A 504 -18.22 39.45 8.49
CA ASN A 504 -18.04 40.39 7.38
C ASN A 504 -19.39 40.74 6.74
N PRO A 505 -20.02 41.88 7.09
CA PRO A 505 -21.35 42.22 6.58
C PRO A 505 -21.34 42.83 5.16
N ASP A 506 -20.17 42.98 4.54
CA ASP A 506 -20.02 43.50 3.17
C ASP A 506 -20.00 42.40 2.10
N ASP A 507 -19.68 41.15 2.49
CA ASP A 507 -19.85 39.94 1.66
C ASP A 507 -20.70 38.85 2.38
N PRO A 508 -21.99 39.13 2.69
CA PRO A 508 -22.84 38.18 3.40
C PRO A 508 -23.47 37.13 2.46
N LEU A 509 -23.69 35.93 2.98
CA LEU A 509 -24.59 34.95 2.33
C LEU A 509 -26.05 35.17 2.70
N VAL A 510 -26.31 35.87 3.82
CA VAL A 510 -27.66 36.18 4.30
C VAL A 510 -27.78 37.69 4.51
N PRO A 511 -28.15 38.46 3.45
CA PRO A 511 -28.18 39.92 3.49
C PRO A 511 -29.09 40.49 4.59
N GLU A 512 -30.17 39.79 4.94
CA GLU A 512 -31.10 40.21 5.99
C GLU A 512 -30.42 40.21 7.37
N ILE A 513 -29.65 39.15 7.66
CA ILE A 513 -28.89 39.06 8.92
C ILE A 513 -27.79 40.12 8.93
N ALA A 514 -27.12 40.36 7.80
CA ALA A 514 -26.11 41.42 7.66
C ALA A 514 -26.69 42.82 7.88
N HIS A 515 -27.91 43.08 7.39
CA HIS A 515 -28.61 44.34 7.60
C HIS A 515 -28.92 44.56 9.09
N VAL A 516 -29.44 43.55 9.78
CA VAL A 516 -29.67 43.61 11.24
C VAL A 516 -28.35 43.78 11.99
N TYR A 517 -27.29 43.07 11.59
CA TYR A 517 -25.94 43.23 12.15
C TYR A 517 -25.48 44.69 12.06
N LYS A 518 -25.66 45.35 10.89
CA LYS A 518 -25.25 46.75 10.64
C LYS A 518 -26.14 47.79 11.35
N THR A 519 -27.44 47.56 11.45
CA THR A 519 -28.42 48.57 11.91
C THR A 519 -28.84 48.41 13.37
N ASP A 520 -28.82 47.19 13.91
CA ASP A 520 -29.25 46.86 15.26
C ASP A 520 -28.42 45.69 15.83
N ARG A 521 -27.20 46.03 16.28
CA ARG A 521 -26.23 45.08 16.85
C ARG A 521 -26.80 44.33 18.06
N SER A 522 -27.56 45.01 18.93
CA SER A 522 -28.13 44.40 20.14
C SER A 522 -29.15 43.32 19.81
N ARG A 523 -30.03 43.57 18.83
CA ARG A 523 -30.97 42.55 18.35
C ARG A 523 -30.26 41.37 17.69
N TYR A 524 -29.26 41.64 16.86
CA TYR A 524 -28.44 40.59 16.26
C TYR A 524 -27.85 39.65 17.32
N GLU A 525 -27.17 40.22 18.33
CA GLU A 525 -26.53 39.44 19.38
C GLU A 525 -27.53 38.63 20.21
N ALA A 526 -28.70 39.21 20.52
CA ALA A 526 -29.75 38.53 21.26
C ALA A 526 -30.25 37.28 20.50
N THR A 527 -30.54 37.42 19.20
CA THR A 527 -30.99 36.31 18.36
C THR A 527 -29.88 35.27 18.15
N ALA A 528 -28.63 35.69 17.93
CA ALA A 528 -27.51 34.77 17.80
C ALA A 528 -27.27 33.94 19.07
N ARG A 529 -27.34 34.56 20.26
CA ARG A 529 -27.25 33.84 21.55
C ARG A 529 -28.40 32.84 21.74
N GLU A 530 -29.62 33.21 21.35
CA GLU A 530 -30.77 32.32 21.40
C GLU A 530 -30.57 31.08 20.51
N TRP A 531 -30.09 31.29 19.28
CA TRP A 531 -29.78 30.21 18.35
C TRP A 531 -28.66 29.31 18.87
N THR A 532 -27.59 29.87 19.43
CA THR A 532 -26.50 29.12 20.06
C THR A 532 -27.05 28.19 21.15
N ARG A 533 -27.86 28.72 22.08
CA ARG A 533 -28.48 27.92 23.15
C ARG A 533 -29.43 26.85 22.61
N LYS A 534 -30.08 27.08 21.47
CA LYS A 534 -31.07 26.15 20.93
C LYS A 534 -30.46 25.03 20.10
N TYR A 535 -29.37 25.30 19.38
CA TYR A 535 -28.87 24.41 18.34
C TYR A 535 -27.42 23.93 18.55
N ALA A 536 -26.64 24.61 19.39
CA ALA A 536 -25.20 24.36 19.56
C ALA A 536 -24.85 23.97 21.02
N ILE A 537 -25.58 23.01 21.60
CA ILE A 537 -25.29 22.43 22.95
C ILE A 537 -24.46 21.16 22.80
#